data_AF-A0AAV6U7Q9-F1
#
_entry.id   AF-A0AAV6U7Q9-F1
#
_cell.length_a   1.000
_cell.length_b   1.000
_cell.length_c   1.000
_cell.angle_alpha   90.00
_cell.angle_beta   90.00
_cell.angle_gamma   90.00
#
_symmetry.space_group_name_H-M   'P 1'
#
loop_
_entity.id
_entity.type
_entity.pdbx_description
1 polymer ?
#
loop_
_entity_poly.entity_id
_entity_poly.type
_entity_poly.pdbx_seq_one_letter_code
_entity_poly.pdbx_strand_id
1 'polypeptide(L)'
;MCTRKTLVVQLSCEEENFTTKLLYFSQYMKMARMISWMQRFVYNSLHCSKKMRGELTLEEVQEAEGKLFRCIQKECFQNEGAKVLEKMQTFKDDKGTIRIRTKLLHGDETNEFKFPVVLPGKHTIVRMSIMNTVQYNMQVQEF
;
A
#
# COMPACT_ATOMS: atom_id res chain seq x y z
N MET A 1 45.94 -36.82 3.38
CA MET A 1 44.58 -36.63 2.84
C MET A 1 43.88 -35.54 3.65
N CYS A 2 43.55 -34.40 3.03
CA CYS A 2 42.93 -33.25 3.70
C CYS A 2 41.40 -33.34 3.55
N THR A 3 40.67 -33.57 4.64
CA THR A 3 39.20 -33.63 4.62
C THR A 3 38.60 -32.23 4.65
N ARG A 4 37.92 -31.85 3.57
CA ARG A 4 37.15 -30.62 3.45
C ARG A 4 35.94 -30.70 4.38
N LYS A 5 35.87 -29.83 5.39
CA LYS A 5 34.69 -29.70 6.25
C LYS A 5 33.69 -28.78 5.55
N THR A 6 32.50 -29.28 5.25
CA THR A 6 31.42 -28.48 4.65
C THR A 6 30.47 -28.06 5.76
N LEU A 7 30.37 -26.76 6.00
CA LEU A 7 29.35 -26.19 6.87
C LEU A 7 28.12 -25.91 6.02
N VAL A 8 27.02 -26.59 6.33
CA VAL A 8 25.72 -26.29 5.73
C VAL A 8 25.09 -25.19 6.57
N VAL A 9 25.13 -23.96 6.07
CA VAL A 9 24.36 -22.85 6.65
C VAL A 9 22.99 -22.85 5.97
N GLN A 10 21.96 -23.17 6.73
CA GLN A 10 20.59 -23.07 6.29
C GLN A 10 20.17 -21.59 6.38
N LEU A 11 20.38 -20.84 5.31
CA LEU A 11 19.78 -19.52 5.15
C LEU A 11 18.28 -19.73 4.92
N SER A 12 17.48 -19.56 5.97
CA SER A 12 16.05 -19.31 5.81
C SER A 12 15.89 -17.95 5.10
N CYS A 13 15.93 -17.96 3.76
CA CYS A 13 15.42 -16.85 2.98
C CYS A 13 13.91 -16.83 3.18
N GLU A 14 13.43 -16.05 4.15
CA GLU A 14 12.05 -15.59 4.11
C GLU A 14 11.87 -14.85 2.78
N GLU A 15 10.86 -15.24 1.99
CA GLU A 15 10.60 -14.56 0.73
C GLU A 15 10.36 -13.06 1.01
N GLU A 16 11.27 -12.20 0.58
CA GLU A 16 11.07 -10.76 0.67
C GLU A 16 9.78 -10.38 -0.08
N ASN A 17 8.78 -10.01 0.69
CA ASN A 17 7.52 -9.54 0.14
C ASN A 17 7.69 -8.18 -0.56
N PHE A 18 6.75 -7.87 -1.46
CA PHE A 18 6.81 -6.66 -2.29
C PHE A 18 6.95 -5.38 -1.46
N THR A 19 6.31 -5.31 -0.30
CA THR A 19 6.36 -4.18 0.64
C THR A 19 7.76 -3.99 1.24
N THR A 20 8.48 -5.06 1.58
CA THR A 20 9.87 -4.97 2.06
C THR A 20 10.79 -4.36 0.99
N LYS A 21 10.64 -4.77 -0.27
CA LYS A 21 11.43 -4.20 -1.39
C LYS A 21 11.19 -2.71 -1.59
N LEU A 22 9.96 -2.25 -1.37
CA LEU A 22 9.62 -0.83 -1.47
C LEU A 22 10.29 0.04 -0.39
N LEU A 23 10.63 -0.54 0.78
CA LEU A 23 11.30 0.21 1.86
C LEU A 23 12.66 0.79 1.43
N TYR A 24 13.28 0.25 0.38
CA TYR A 24 14.47 0.83 -0.27
C TYR A 24 14.31 2.33 -0.54
N PHE A 25 13.13 2.78 -0.95
CA PHE A 25 12.90 4.18 -1.34
C PHE A 25 12.86 5.17 -0.17
N SER A 26 12.67 4.69 1.07
CA SER A 26 12.62 5.48 2.32
C SER A 26 11.63 6.67 2.34
N GLN A 27 10.81 6.86 1.30
CA GLN A 27 9.83 7.95 1.20
C GLN A 27 8.54 7.44 0.56
N TYR A 28 7.42 7.77 1.18
CA TYR A 28 6.10 7.30 0.75
C TYR A 28 5.77 7.72 -0.69
N MET A 29 5.93 9.00 -1.01
CA MET A 29 5.62 9.50 -2.36
C MET A 29 6.52 8.91 -3.46
N LYS A 30 7.78 8.58 -3.13
CA LYS A 30 8.66 7.88 -4.09
C LYS A 30 8.14 6.46 -4.37
N MET A 31 7.71 5.74 -3.34
CA MET A 31 7.08 4.42 -3.50
C MET A 31 5.82 4.52 -4.36
N ALA A 32 4.91 5.44 -4.04
CA ALA A 32 3.65 5.62 -4.78
C ALA A 32 3.90 5.98 -6.26
N ARG A 33 4.79 6.94 -6.55
CA ARG A 33 5.15 7.32 -7.93
C ARG A 33 5.79 6.17 -8.70
N MET A 34 6.67 5.41 -8.06
CA MET A 34 7.30 4.26 -8.68
C MET A 34 6.25 3.21 -9.08
N ILE A 35 5.35 2.86 -8.15
CA ILE A 35 4.24 1.93 -8.42
C ILE A 35 3.35 2.46 -9.57
N SER A 36 3.10 3.76 -9.60
CA SER A 36 2.33 4.41 -10.67
C SER A 36 3.00 4.23 -12.04
N TRP A 37 4.31 4.47 -12.12
CA TRP A 37 5.08 4.25 -13.35
C TRP A 37 5.09 2.79 -13.80
N MET A 38 5.23 1.84 -12.87
CA MET A 38 5.12 0.42 -13.18
C MET A 38 3.75 0.08 -13.78
N GLN A 39 2.68 0.61 -13.20
CA GLN A 39 1.32 0.37 -13.70
C GLN A 39 1.11 0.98 -15.09
N ARG A 40 1.57 2.22 -15.30
CA ARG A 40 1.51 2.87 -16.62
C ARG A 40 2.33 2.09 -17.66
N PHE A 41 3.50 1.59 -17.27
CA PHE A 41 4.33 0.76 -18.15
C PHE A 41 3.58 -0.51 -18.59
N VAL A 42 2.96 -1.22 -17.65
CA VAL A 42 2.14 -2.40 -17.96
C VAL A 42 0.98 -2.03 -18.89
N TYR A 43 0.23 -0.97 -18.57
CA TYR A 43 -0.87 -0.49 -19.38
C TYR A 43 -0.43 -0.14 -20.82
N ASN A 44 0.65 0.62 -20.98
CA ASN A 44 1.19 1.02 -22.28
C ASN A 44 1.76 -0.15 -23.09
N SER A 45 2.23 -1.20 -22.40
CA SER A 45 2.72 -2.42 -23.04
C SER A 45 1.56 -3.27 -23.58
N LEU A 46 0.40 -3.22 -22.94
CA LEU A 46 -0.82 -3.92 -23.35
C LEU A 46 -1.67 -3.13 -24.37
N HIS A 47 -1.51 -1.81 -24.43
CA HIS A 47 -2.34 -0.93 -25.25
C HIS A 47 -1.51 -0.07 -26.21
N CYS A 48 -1.19 -0.64 -27.38
CA CYS A 48 -0.35 0.01 -28.39
C CYS A 48 -0.94 1.32 -28.96
N SER A 49 -2.28 1.44 -29.03
CA SER A 49 -2.97 2.58 -29.67
C SER A 49 -3.41 3.70 -28.72
N LYS A 50 -3.46 3.44 -27.40
CA LYS A 50 -3.96 4.40 -26.39
C LYS A 50 -2.94 4.61 -25.28
N LYS A 51 -1.67 4.83 -25.65
CA LYS A 51 -0.59 4.99 -24.68
C LYS A 51 -0.73 6.28 -23.89
N MET A 52 -0.59 6.17 -22.58
CA MET A 52 -0.49 7.31 -21.66
C MET A 52 0.92 7.91 -21.74
N ARG A 53 1.01 9.23 -21.81
CA ARG A 53 2.27 10.01 -21.94
C ARG A 53 2.23 11.22 -21.02
N GLY A 54 3.40 11.81 -20.76
CA GLY A 54 3.54 13.00 -19.91
C GLY A 54 3.73 12.66 -18.43
N GLU A 55 3.48 13.63 -17.55
CA GLU A 55 3.58 13.47 -16.10
C GLU A 55 2.54 12.48 -15.54
N LEU A 56 2.79 11.98 -14.33
CA LEU A 56 1.80 11.17 -13.60
C LEU A 56 0.61 12.03 -13.20
N THR A 57 -0.58 11.55 -13.49
CA THR A 57 -1.83 12.16 -13.04
C THR A 57 -2.07 11.83 -11.56
N LEU A 58 -2.89 12.64 -10.89
CA LEU A 58 -3.26 12.39 -9.49
C LEU A 58 -3.99 11.05 -9.36
N GLU A 59 -4.86 10.72 -10.32
CA GLU A 59 -5.65 9.50 -10.34
C GLU A 59 -4.76 8.25 -10.42
N GLU A 60 -3.66 8.30 -11.19
CA GLU A 60 -2.69 7.20 -11.26
C GLU A 60 -1.98 6.99 -9.93
N VAL A 61 -1.61 8.07 -9.25
CA VAL A 61 -0.96 8.00 -7.94
C VAL A 61 -1.93 7.45 -6.90
N GLN A 62 -3.18 7.92 -6.88
CA GLN A 62 -4.22 7.43 -5.97
C GLN A 62 -4.52 5.93 -6.21
N GLU A 63 -4.57 5.48 -7.47
CA GLU A 63 -4.75 4.06 -7.76
C GLU A 63 -3.54 3.24 -7.30
N ALA A 64 -2.32 3.76 -7.47
CA ALA A 64 -1.10 3.12 -6.97
C ALA A 64 -1.08 3.00 -5.44
N GLU A 65 -1.48 4.04 -4.71
CA GLU A 65 -1.65 4.01 -3.26
C GLU A 65 -2.70 2.99 -2.83
N GLY A 66 -3.85 2.97 -3.50
CA GLY A 66 -4.89 1.97 -3.26
C GLY A 66 -4.37 0.54 -3.47
N LYS A 67 -3.59 0.29 -4.53
CA LYS A 67 -2.95 -1.02 -4.77
C LYS A 67 -1.97 -1.38 -3.64
N LEU A 68 -1.15 -0.42 -3.21
CA LEU A 68 -0.18 -0.61 -2.12
C LEU A 68 -0.88 -0.98 -0.81
N PHE A 69 -1.96 -0.27 -0.45
CA PHE A 69 -2.75 -0.60 0.73
C PHE A 69 -3.38 -1.99 0.63
N ARG A 70 -3.90 -2.39 -0.53
CA ARG A 70 -4.41 -3.76 -0.72
C ARG A 70 -3.32 -4.81 -0.55
N CYS A 71 -2.09 -4.55 -0.99
CA CYS A 71 -0.96 -5.46 -0.75
C CYS A 71 -0.67 -5.59 0.75
N ILE A 72 -0.60 -4.47 1.47
CA ILE A 72 -0.39 -4.44 2.93
C ILE A 72 -1.52 -5.17 3.67
N GLN A 73 -2.77 -4.97 3.26
CA GLN A 73 -3.91 -5.68 3.83
C GLN A 73 -3.81 -7.19 3.62
N LYS A 74 -3.43 -7.64 2.42
CA LYS A 74 -3.22 -9.05 2.14
C LYS A 74 -2.09 -9.63 2.97
N GLU A 75 -1.02 -8.89 3.19
CA GLU A 75 0.10 -9.34 4.02
C GLU A 75 -0.28 -9.45 5.49
N CYS A 76 -0.94 -8.43 6.05
CA CYS A 76 -1.12 -8.31 7.50
C CYS A 76 -2.44 -8.89 8.03
N PHE A 77 -3.46 -9.04 7.19
CA PHE A 77 -4.79 -9.53 7.61
C PHE A 77 -5.08 -10.96 7.14
N GLN A 78 -4.05 -11.74 6.86
CA GLN A 78 -4.15 -13.20 6.71
C GLN A 78 -4.09 -13.89 8.07
N ASN A 79 -4.68 -15.10 8.16
CA ASN A 79 -4.63 -15.97 9.33
C ASN A 79 -5.06 -15.26 10.63
N GLU A 80 -4.16 -15.11 11.59
CA GLU A 80 -4.43 -14.46 12.88
C GLU A 80 -4.87 -13.01 12.74
N GLY A 81 -4.41 -12.31 11.70
CA GLY A 81 -4.84 -10.94 11.40
C GLY A 81 -6.33 -10.83 11.04
N ALA A 82 -6.93 -11.91 10.54
CA ALA A 82 -8.37 -11.94 10.23
C ALA A 82 -9.23 -11.86 11.50
N LYS A 83 -8.77 -12.43 12.63
CA LYS A 83 -9.48 -12.37 13.92
C LYS A 83 -9.63 -10.93 14.44
N VAL A 84 -8.73 -10.03 14.07
CA VAL A 84 -8.82 -8.60 14.40
C VAL A 84 -9.96 -7.95 13.61
N LEU A 85 -10.13 -8.34 12.35
CA LEU A 85 -11.18 -7.81 11.47
C LEU A 85 -12.58 -8.25 11.90
N GLU A 86 -12.73 -9.46 12.47
CA GLU A 86 -14.02 -9.97 12.99
C GLU A 86 -14.60 -9.11 14.11
N LYS A 87 -13.75 -8.42 14.88
CA LYS A 87 -14.17 -7.51 15.96
C LYS A 87 -14.60 -6.13 15.44
N MET A 88 -14.44 -5.87 14.14
CA MET A 88 -14.70 -4.59 13.49
C MET A 88 -15.80 -4.75 12.44
N GLN A 89 -16.57 -3.67 12.19
CA GLN A 89 -17.58 -3.66 11.13
C GLN A 89 -16.93 -3.47 9.75
N THR A 90 -16.17 -4.46 9.30
CA THR A 90 -15.40 -4.40 8.06
C THR A 90 -16.15 -5.00 6.88
N PHE A 91 -15.87 -4.50 5.68
CA PHE A 91 -16.33 -5.06 4.41
C PHE A 91 -15.29 -4.81 3.31
N LYS A 92 -15.42 -5.48 2.16
CA LYS A 92 -14.57 -5.22 0.99
C LYS A 92 -15.30 -4.32 -0.01
N ASP A 93 -14.61 -3.32 -0.53
CA ASP A 93 -15.11 -2.50 -1.64
C ASP A 93 -14.97 -3.21 -3.01
N ASP A 94 -15.43 -2.55 -4.07
CA ASP A 94 -15.38 -3.07 -5.45
C ASP A 94 -13.96 -3.37 -5.93
N LYS A 95 -12.95 -2.72 -5.35
CA LYS A 95 -11.52 -2.95 -5.64
C LYS A 95 -10.92 -4.04 -4.75
N GLY A 96 -11.70 -4.64 -3.85
CA GLY A 96 -11.27 -5.65 -2.88
C GLY A 96 -10.53 -5.09 -1.67
N THR A 97 -10.59 -3.78 -1.44
CA THR A 97 -9.98 -3.10 -0.29
C THR A 97 -10.85 -3.27 0.94
N ILE A 98 -10.24 -3.65 2.07
CA ILE A 98 -10.95 -3.78 3.35
C ILE A 98 -11.21 -2.38 3.92
N ARG A 99 -12.47 -2.06 4.21
CA ARG A 99 -12.93 -0.78 4.75
C ARG A 99 -13.79 -1.00 5.99
N ILE A 100 -13.84 -0.01 6.88
CA ILE A 100 -14.71 0.00 8.07
C ILE A 100 -15.98 0.78 7.78
N ARG A 101 -17.14 0.29 8.24
CA ARG A 101 -18.36 1.10 8.32
C ARG A 101 -18.30 2.00 9.54
N THR A 102 -18.36 3.31 9.32
CA THR A 102 -18.50 4.28 10.42
C THR A 102 -19.98 4.53 10.73
N LYS A 103 -20.27 5.10 11.91
CA LYS A 103 -21.62 5.55 12.27
C LYS A 103 -21.98 6.90 11.63
N LEU A 104 -21.06 7.51 10.88
CA LEU A 104 -21.18 8.84 10.27
C LEU A 104 -21.94 8.79 8.93
N LEU A 105 -22.99 7.97 8.86
CA LEU A 105 -23.74 7.73 7.62
C LEU A 105 -24.67 8.90 7.22
N HIS A 106 -24.92 9.85 8.13
CA HIS A 106 -25.98 10.87 8.00
C HIS A 106 -25.50 12.27 7.60
N GLY A 107 -24.24 12.43 7.15
CA GLY A 107 -23.73 13.70 6.62
C GLY A 107 -23.44 13.65 5.12
N ASP A 108 -23.30 14.82 4.48
CA ASP A 108 -22.84 15.00 3.08
C ASP A 108 -21.35 14.69 2.90
N GLU A 109 -20.77 13.92 3.82
CA GLU A 109 -19.38 13.52 3.81
C GLU A 109 -19.06 12.56 2.66
N THR A 110 -17.80 12.58 2.22
CA THR A 110 -17.30 11.72 1.15
C THR A 110 -17.33 10.24 1.54
N ASN A 111 -17.36 9.36 0.54
CA ASN A 111 -17.32 7.92 0.78
C ASN A 111 -16.02 7.48 1.46
N GLU A 112 -14.92 8.17 1.20
CA GLU A 112 -13.62 7.98 1.85
C GLU A 112 -13.72 8.20 3.36
N PHE A 113 -14.53 9.17 3.80
CA PHE A 113 -14.75 9.48 5.20
C PHE A 113 -15.75 8.52 5.85
N LYS A 114 -16.83 8.18 5.14
CA LYS A 114 -17.85 7.23 5.60
C LYS A 114 -17.28 5.81 5.75
N PHE A 115 -16.39 5.43 4.84
CA PHE A 115 -15.83 4.09 4.71
C PHE A 115 -14.30 4.11 4.62
N PRO A 116 -13.58 4.46 5.70
CA PRO A 116 -12.13 4.54 5.69
C PRO A 116 -11.47 3.18 5.46
N VAL A 117 -10.30 3.21 4.84
CA VAL A 117 -9.47 2.01 4.59
C VAL A 117 -8.88 1.49 5.90
N VAL A 118 -8.95 0.17 6.11
CA VAL A 118 -8.34 -0.47 7.28
C VAL A 118 -6.86 -0.70 7.04
N LEU A 119 -6.00 -0.13 7.88
CA LEU A 119 -4.55 -0.28 7.76
C LEU A 119 -3.93 -0.82 9.06
N PRO A 120 -2.92 -1.71 8.97
CA PRO A 120 -2.19 -2.20 10.13
C PRO A 120 -1.26 -1.11 10.69
N GLY A 121 -1.53 -0.64 11.91
CA GLY A 121 -0.81 0.49 12.51
C GLY A 121 0.69 0.26 12.76
N LYS A 122 1.14 -1.00 12.85
CA LYS A 122 2.56 -1.35 13.05
C LYS A 122 3.37 -1.42 11.75
N HIS A 123 2.72 -1.38 10.58
CA HIS A 123 3.41 -1.55 9.30
C HIS A 123 4.18 -0.28 8.91
N THR A 124 5.46 -0.43 8.55
CA THR A 124 6.38 0.70 8.30
C THR A 124 5.87 1.66 7.22
N ILE A 125 5.41 1.15 6.07
CA ILE A 125 4.88 2.00 4.98
C ILE A 125 3.64 2.78 5.42
N VAL A 126 2.80 2.22 6.29
CA VAL A 126 1.60 2.91 6.80
C VAL A 126 2.01 4.08 7.70
N ARG A 127 3.02 3.88 8.55
CA ARG A 127 3.56 4.99 9.35
C ARG A 127 4.15 6.08 8.47
N MET A 128 4.85 5.72 7.40
CA MET A 128 5.41 6.68 6.44
C MET A 128 4.32 7.46 5.70
N SER A 129 3.20 6.83 5.33
CA SER A 129 2.09 7.52 4.66
C SER A 129 1.43 8.57 5.58
N ILE A 130 1.28 8.24 6.87
CA ILE A 130 0.76 9.17 7.87
C ILE A 130 1.73 10.35 8.03
N MET A 131 3.02 10.09 8.23
CA MET A 131 4.04 11.16 8.37
C MET A 131 4.07 12.09 7.15
N ASN A 132 3.99 11.52 5.94
CA ASN A 132 3.93 12.31 4.70
C ASN A 132 2.71 13.24 4.67
N THR A 133 1.55 12.75 5.09
CA THR A 133 0.30 13.53 5.14
C THR A 133 0.38 14.66 6.17
N VAL A 134 0.92 14.37 7.36
CA VAL A 134 1.09 15.36 8.43
C VAL A 134 2.07 16.46 8.01
N GLN A 135 3.18 16.09 7.36
CA GLN A 135 4.16 17.06 6.85
C GLN A 135 3.54 17.99 5.80
N TYR A 136 2.75 17.45 4.86
CA TYR A 136 2.06 18.25 3.85
C TYR A 136 1.05 19.21 4.51
N ASN A 137 0.25 18.73 5.47
CA ASN A 137 -0.76 19.56 6.12
C ASN A 137 -0.15 20.69 6.97
N MET A 138 1.01 20.47 7.61
CA MET A 138 1.72 21.53 8.32
C MET A 138 2.27 22.61 7.38
N GLN A 139 2.68 22.25 6.16
CA GLN A 139 3.17 23.21 5.16
C GLN A 139 2.05 24.03 4.51
N VAL A 140 0.81 23.53 4.50
CA VAL A 140 -0.35 24.22 3.93
C VAL A 140 -1.01 25.19 4.93
N GLN A 141 -0.77 25.01 6.24
CA GLN A 141 -1.29 25.93 7.27
C GLN A 141 -0.44 27.20 7.48
N GLU A 142 0.66 27.37 6.75
CA GLU A 142 1.50 28.58 6.80
C GLU A 142 1.11 29.66 5.77
N PHE A 143 -0.09 29.58 5.18
CA PHE A 143 -0.64 30.58 4.26
C PHE A 143 -2.05 31.04 4.65
#